data_AF-A0A3N1GBS8-F1
#
_entry.id   AF-A0A3N1GBS8-F1
#
_cell.length_a   1.000
_cell.length_b   1.000
_cell.length_c   1.000
_cell.angle_alpha   90.00
_cell.angle_beta   90.00
_cell.angle_gamma   90.00
#
_symmetry.space_group_name_H-M   'P 1'
#
loop_
_entity.id
_entity.type
_entity.pdbx_description
1 polymer ?
#
loop_
_entity_poly.entity_id
_entity_poly.type
_entity_poly.pdbx_seq_one_letter_code
_entity_poly.pdbx_strand_id
1 'polypeptide(L)' 'MPKVQTVRPLHPTTVSPRVLGAAFGVVATLLLLAYLVAFDQGAVSQSGMFLHELMHDGRHLLGVPCH' A
#
# COMPACT_ATOMS: atom_id res chain seq x y z
N MET A 1 -35.68 -13.41 -49.05
CA MET A 1 -34.99 -14.38 -48.16
C MET A 1 -34.25 -13.59 -47.09
N PRO A 2 -34.47 -13.82 -45.78
CA PRO A 2 -33.75 -13.10 -44.73
C PRO A 2 -32.30 -13.60 -44.67
N LYS A 3 -31.35 -12.66 -44.62
CA LYS A 3 -29.92 -12.95 -44.52
C LYS A 3 -29.64 -13.45 -43.11
N VAL A 4 -29.42 -14.75 -42.95
CA VAL A 4 -28.99 -15.33 -41.66
C VAL A 4 -27.58 -14.81 -41.41
N GLN A 5 -27.43 -13.92 -40.43
CA GLN A 5 -26.11 -13.47 -39.99
C GLN A 5 -25.53 -14.52 -39.06
N THR A 6 -24.41 -15.11 -39.48
CA THR A 6 -23.65 -16.06 -38.70
C THR A 6 -23.00 -15.33 -37.52
N VAL A 7 -23.45 -15.61 -36.30
CA VAL A 7 -22.87 -15.04 -35.07
C VAL A 7 -21.43 -15.57 -34.94
N ARG A 8 -20.44 -14.69 -35.02
CA ARG A 8 -19.03 -15.05 -34.82
C ARG A 8 -18.83 -15.43 -33.35
N PRO A 9 -18.33 -16.63 -33.01
CA PRO A 9 -18.05 -16.98 -31.63
C PRO A 9 -16.97 -16.04 -31.06
N LEU A 10 -17.22 -15.51 -29.87
CA LEU A 10 -16.22 -14.78 -29.10
C LEU A 10 -15.15 -15.77 -28.63
N HIS A 11 -13.88 -15.50 -28.94
CA HIS A 11 -12.79 -16.31 -28.42
C HIS A 11 -12.61 -16.02 -26.93
N PRO A 12 -12.54 -17.06 -26.07
CA PRO A 12 -12.23 -16.86 -24.66
C PRO A 12 -10.81 -16.31 -24.54
N THR A 13 -10.68 -15.14 -23.91
CA THR A 13 -9.38 -14.55 -23.57
C THR A 13 -8.75 -15.38 -22.45
N THR A 14 -7.77 -16.20 -22.79
CA THR A 14 -6.97 -16.95 -21.82
C THR A 14 -5.90 -16.04 -21.23
N VAL A 15 -6.08 -15.64 -19.96
CA VAL A 15 -5.04 -14.91 -19.23
C VAL A 15 -3.94 -15.88 -18.82
N SER A 16 -2.70 -15.59 -19.20
CA SER A 16 -1.55 -16.41 -18.81
C SER A 16 -1.33 -16.34 -17.30
N PRO A 17 -1.10 -17.47 -16.61
CA PRO A 17 -0.74 -17.48 -15.18
C PRO A 17 0.46 -16.59 -14.85
N ARG A 18 1.39 -16.43 -15.79
CA ARG A 18 2.57 -15.55 -15.63
C ARG A 18 2.19 -14.08 -15.59
N VAL A 19 1.26 -13.65 -16.45
CA VAL A 19 0.76 -12.27 -16.47
C VAL A 19 0.00 -11.97 -15.19
N LEU A 20 -0.80 -12.94 -14.72
CA LEU A 20 -1.49 -12.81 -13.44
C LEU A 20 -0.51 -12.70 -12.27
N GLY A 21 0.51 -13.56 -12.22
CA GLY A 21 1.56 -13.51 -11.21
C GLY A 21 2.33 -12.19 -11.20
N ALA A 22 2.68 -11.66 -12.38
CA ALA A 22 3.33 -10.36 -12.51
C ALA A 22 2.44 -9.21 -12.00
N ALA A 23 1.14 -9.24 -12.32
CA ALA A 23 0.19 -8.24 -11.84
C ALA A 23 0.07 -8.25 -10.30
N PHE A 24 -0.04 -9.44 -9.70
CA PHE A 24 -0.03 -9.58 -8.24
C PHE A 24 1.26 -9.09 -7.61
N GLY A 25 2.42 -9.42 -8.21
CA GLY A 25 3.71 -8.94 -7.75
C GLY A 25 3.79 -7.42 -7.72
N VAL A 26 3.39 -6.77 -8.82
CA VAL A 26 3.37 -5.29 -8.91
C VAL A 26 2.45 -4.68 -7.85
N VAL A 27 1.22 -5.19 -7.73
CA VAL A 27 0.27 -4.67 -6.73
C VAL A 27 0.82 -4.84 -5.30
N ALA A 28 1.37 -6.01 -4.98
CA ALA A 28 1.95 -6.27 -3.67
C ALA A 28 3.13 -5.33 -3.38
N THR A 29 4.02 -5.10 -4.34
CA THR A 29 5.13 -4.16 -4.19
C THR A 29 4.64 -2.73 -3.97
N LEU A 30 3.65 -2.28 -4.73
CA LEU A 30 3.08 -0.93 -4.56
C LEU A 30 2.43 -0.77 -3.18
N LEU A 31 1.69 -1.77 -2.70
CA LEU A 31 1.09 -1.75 -1.37
C LEU A 31 2.15 -1.75 -0.27
N LEU A 32 3.23 -2.53 -0.43
CA LEU A 32 4.35 -2.52 0.50
C LEU A 32 5.01 -1.13 0.56
N LEU A 33 5.29 -0.52 -0.59
CA LEU A 33 5.86 0.82 -0.64
C LEU A 33 4.94 1.85 0.02
N ALA A 34 3.63 1.80 -0.28
CA ALA A 34 2.66 2.67 0.34
C ALA A 34 2.60 2.48 1.87
N TYR A 35 2.66 1.23 2.34
CA TYR A 35 2.72 0.93 3.77
C TYR A 35 3.97 1.53 4.43
N LEU A 36 5.15 1.37 3.82
CA LEU A 36 6.39 1.90 4.37
C LEU A 36 6.35 3.43 4.48
N VAL A 37 5.86 4.11 3.43
CA VAL A 37 5.67 5.57 3.46
C VAL A 37 4.67 5.96 4.55
N ALA A 38 3.52 5.30 4.62
CA ALA A 38 2.51 5.59 5.64
C ALA A 38 3.01 5.31 7.07
N PHE A 39 3.88 4.31 7.24
CA PHE A 39 4.53 4.00 8.51
C PHE A 39 5.51 5.10 8.92
N ASP A 40 6.42 5.50 8.02
CA ASP A 40 7.44 6.52 8.28
C ASP A 40 6.84 7.90 8.54
N GLN A 41 5.78 8.25 7.80
CA GLN A 41 5.03 9.50 8.01
C GLN A 41 4.12 9.47 9.25
N GLY A 42 4.11 8.38 10.02
CA GLY A 42 3.30 8.26 11.23
C GLY A 42 1.79 8.13 10.99
N ALA A 43 1.34 7.92 9.75
CA ALA A 43 -0.06 7.61 9.46
C ALA A 43 -0.46 6.23 9.99
N VAL A 44 0.48 5.27 9.96
CA VAL A 44 0.32 3.94 10.58
C VAL A 44 1.08 3.83 11.90
N SER A 45 2.30 4.38 11.97
CA SER A 45 3.10 4.36 13.21
C SER A 45 2.65 5.46 14.18
N GLN A 46 1.71 5.14 15.07
CA GLN A 46 1.14 6.08 16.03
C GLN A 46 1.97 6.26 17.31
N SER A 47 3.09 5.54 17.46
CA SER A 47 3.94 5.63 18.65
C SER A 47 4.77 6.91 18.69
N GLY A 48 4.95 7.61 17.56
CA GLY A 48 5.83 8.78 17.47
C GLY A 48 5.44 9.93 18.40
N MET A 49 4.14 10.25 18.50
CA MET A 49 3.65 11.31 19.40
C MET A 49 3.83 10.91 20.88
N PHE A 50 3.45 9.68 21.23
CA PHE A 50 3.66 9.15 22.57
C PHE A 50 5.15 9.20 22.97
N LEU A 51 6.04 8.78 22.06
CA LEU A 51 7.47 8.80 22.31
C LEU A 51 8.02 10.23 22.36
N HIS A 52 7.50 11.14 21.54
CA HIS A 52 7.83 12.56 21.57
C HIS A 52 7.49 13.18 22.94
N GLU A 53 6.29 12.95 23.44
CA GLU A 53 5.83 13.44 24.74
C GLU A 53 6.61 12.79 25.89
N LEU A 54 6.84 11.47 25.83
CA LEU A 54 7.67 10.76 26.80
C LEU A 54 9.08 11.34 26.90
N MET A 55 9.73 11.61 25.76
CA MET A 55 11.05 12.25 25.73
C MET A 55 11.00 13.69 26.23
N HIS A 56 9.93 14.42 25.89
CA HIS A 56 9.72 15.78 26.35
C HIS A 56 9.61 15.82 27.88
N ASP A 57 8.78 14.96 28.47
CA ASP A 57 8.56 14.84 29.91
C ASP A 57 9.79 14.32 30.65
N GLY A 58 10.49 13.35 30.07
CA GLY A 58 11.75 12.86 30.64
C GLY A 58 12.80 13.97 30.76
N ARG A 59 12.88 14.86 29.77
CA ARG A 59 13.77 16.03 29.82
C ARG A 59 13.40 16.99 30.96
N HIS A 60 12.09 17.22 31.17
CA HIS A 60 11.60 18.01 32.31
C HIS A 60 11.93 17.34 33.65
N LEU A 61 11.73 16.03 33.76
CA LEU A 61 12.00 15.28 34.98
C LEU A 61 13.50 15.31 35.36
N LEU A 62 14.38 15.27 34.37
CA LEU A 62 15.83 15.30 34.56
C LEU A 62 16.41 16.72 34.67
N GLY A 63 15.58 17.76 34.61
CA GLY A 63 16.01 19.16 34.69
C GLY A 63 16.89 19.60 33.51
N VAL A 64 16.86 18.86 32.40
CA VAL A 64 17.67 19.13 31.22
C VAL A 64 17.03 20.29 30.44
N PRO A 65 17.77 21.36 30.09
CA PRO A 65 17.19 22.52 29.41
C PRO A 65 16.68 22.17 28.01
N CYS A 66 15.62 22.86 27.58
CA CYS A 66 14.85 22.52 26.39
C CYS A 66 14.88 23.55 25.25
N HIS A 67 15.74 24.57 25.34
CA HIS A 67 15.95 25.58 24.31
C HIS A 67 17.44 25.78 24.02
#